data_AF-A0A7R9KHT3-F1
#
_entry.id   AF-A0A7R9KHT3-F1
#
_cell.length_a   1.000
_cell.length_b   1.000
_cell.length_c   1.000
_cell.angle_alpha   90.00
_cell.angle_beta   90.00
_cell.angle_gamma   90.00
#
_symmetry.space_group_name_H-M   'P 1'
#
loop_
_entity.id
_entity.type
_entity.pdbx_description
1 polymer ?
#
loop_
_entity_poly.entity_id
_entity_poly.type
_entity_poly.pdbx_seq_one_letter_code
_entity_poly.pdbx_strand_id
1 'polypeptide(L)'
;MRAFLLTTSVAIFIWVHSNYRLLDLPLHSTWTWLFSLLVVEFTYYWTHRALHEFNILWAAHQFHHMAEDINITTTVRDSVVDLFIYSIFPLPLGILIPPQIIMVHVQLSLLYQMWLHNSVVGNLGFLEYIINTPRQHRVHHGKNRYCIDKNYGALIMVWDRLFGTHQTEKEKILYGVVSPTPKTYDPTILSFGYYRDVWQKFCKMDGFCNKMSALFKGPGWTPGKPRLGDINDVPEVDYTEPKYSHNPFISDWRKLYVAYHGIIMVLGFYMLGEHPYLRFSPGKGLIAAIYVVYLLTSFGAIFDNRSWAAPLEISRCLAYFAFDYFLIFPVQWPIGAGQYLLLNILMWSTRAAHVLSMLFWFVYCCKHRSSADNESTEYTDVKDIESETSSKIRRNGCKAIIFILCFLIVSLAFIIAFMTQG
;
A
#
# COMPACT_ATOMS: atom_id res chain seq x y z
N MET A 1 1.45 0.48 -11.89
CA MET A 1 2.15 -0.73 -11.40
C MET A 1 1.20 -1.92 -11.23
N ARG A 2 0.14 -1.85 -10.41
CA ARG A 2 -0.83 -2.95 -10.29
C ARG A 2 -1.41 -3.41 -11.63
N ALA A 3 -1.88 -2.48 -12.47
CA ALA A 3 -2.39 -2.83 -13.80
C ALA A 3 -1.34 -3.58 -14.65
N PHE A 4 -0.08 -3.17 -14.61
CA PHE A 4 1.01 -3.84 -15.30
C PHE A 4 1.26 -5.26 -14.77
N LEU A 5 1.31 -5.42 -13.44
CA LEU A 5 1.46 -6.74 -12.80
C LEU A 5 0.27 -7.64 -13.10
N LEU A 6 -0.94 -7.11 -13.08
CA LEU A 6 -2.17 -7.83 -13.42
C LEU A 6 -2.13 -8.34 -14.86
N THR A 7 -1.89 -7.47 -15.84
CA THR A 7 -1.80 -7.85 -17.26
C THR A 7 -0.70 -8.88 -17.49
N THR A 8 0.46 -8.71 -16.85
CA THR A 8 1.57 -9.67 -16.94
C THR A 8 1.18 -11.02 -16.34
N SER A 9 0.54 -11.03 -15.17
CA SER A 9 0.08 -12.25 -14.49
C SER A 9 -0.97 -12.98 -15.33
N VAL A 10 -1.93 -12.26 -15.92
CA VAL A 10 -2.93 -12.82 -16.84
C VAL A 10 -2.25 -13.51 -18.02
N ALA A 11 -1.28 -12.85 -18.66
CA ALA A 11 -0.54 -13.43 -19.77
C ALA A 11 0.20 -14.72 -19.37
N ILE A 12 0.81 -14.74 -18.17
CA ILE A 12 1.47 -15.93 -17.64
C ILE A 12 0.44 -17.02 -17.34
N PHE A 13 -0.70 -16.72 -16.72
CA PHE A 13 -1.76 -17.70 -16.49
C PHE A 13 -2.25 -18.35 -17.78
N ILE A 14 -2.51 -17.55 -18.81
CA ILE A 14 -2.90 -18.05 -20.13
C ILE A 14 -1.82 -18.97 -20.70
N TRP A 15 -0.55 -18.55 -20.63
CA TRP A 15 0.56 -19.35 -21.12
C TRP A 15 0.70 -20.68 -20.36
N VAL A 16 0.66 -20.65 -19.01
CA VAL A 16 0.74 -21.86 -18.17
C VAL A 16 -0.41 -22.81 -18.50
N HIS A 17 -1.65 -22.31 -18.51
CA HIS A 17 -2.83 -23.12 -18.78
C HIS A 17 -2.85 -23.70 -20.20
N SER A 18 -2.39 -22.93 -21.20
CA SER A 18 -2.37 -23.39 -22.58
C SER A 18 -1.36 -24.52 -22.82
N ASN A 19 -0.25 -24.53 -22.07
CA ASN A 19 0.86 -25.48 -22.27
C ASN A 19 0.87 -26.64 -21.26
N TYR A 20 0.36 -26.45 -20.04
CA TYR A 20 0.56 -27.39 -18.93
C TYR A 20 -0.72 -27.79 -18.19
N ARG A 21 -1.92 -27.41 -18.66
CA ARG A 21 -3.15 -27.76 -17.92
C ARG A 21 -3.31 -29.27 -17.76
N LEU A 22 -3.67 -29.69 -16.55
CA LEU A 22 -3.94 -31.09 -16.21
C LEU A 22 -5.42 -31.46 -16.37
N LEU A 23 -6.31 -30.48 -16.24
CA LEU A 23 -7.76 -30.65 -16.27
C LEU A 23 -8.38 -29.62 -17.21
N ASP A 24 -9.36 -30.05 -18.00
CA ASP A 24 -10.24 -29.16 -18.75
C ASP A 24 -11.52 -28.91 -17.94
N LEU A 25 -11.46 -27.95 -17.02
CA LEU A 25 -12.60 -27.59 -16.17
C LEU A 25 -13.61 -26.72 -16.95
N PRO A 26 -14.89 -27.10 -17.03
CA PRO A 26 -15.89 -26.37 -17.80
C PRO A 26 -16.26 -25.03 -17.16
N LEU A 27 -16.25 -23.96 -17.94
CA LEU A 27 -16.56 -22.59 -17.49
C LEU A 27 -18.01 -22.42 -17.03
N HIS A 28 -18.94 -23.22 -17.54
CA HIS A 28 -20.37 -23.11 -17.23
C HIS A 28 -20.81 -23.95 -16.02
N SER A 29 -19.90 -24.73 -15.40
CA SER A 29 -20.23 -25.61 -14.28
C SER A 29 -20.08 -24.88 -12.94
N THR A 30 -21.16 -24.77 -12.17
CA THR A 30 -21.12 -24.22 -10.81
C THR A 30 -20.08 -24.90 -9.92
N TRP A 31 -19.87 -26.22 -10.08
CA TRP A 31 -18.89 -26.96 -9.30
C TRP A 31 -17.45 -26.56 -9.61
N THR A 32 -17.15 -26.22 -10.88
CA THR A 32 -15.85 -25.65 -11.25
C THR A 32 -15.57 -24.37 -10.48
N TRP A 33 -16.57 -23.48 -10.39
CA TRP A 33 -16.45 -22.20 -9.68
C TRP A 33 -16.28 -22.40 -8.18
N LEU A 34 -17.08 -23.26 -7.56
CA LEU A 34 -16.96 -23.56 -6.11
C LEU A 34 -15.62 -24.21 -5.76
N PHE A 35 -15.16 -25.17 -6.57
CA PHE A 35 -13.84 -25.77 -6.41
C PHE A 35 -12.72 -24.72 -6.55
N SER A 36 -12.80 -23.88 -7.58
CA SER A 36 -11.82 -22.83 -7.83
C SER A 36 -11.77 -21.82 -6.69
N LEU A 37 -12.93 -21.44 -6.13
CA LEU A 37 -12.99 -20.57 -4.96
C LEU A 37 -12.18 -21.15 -3.80
N LEU A 38 -12.41 -22.42 -3.45
CA LEU A 38 -11.70 -23.07 -2.35
C LEU A 38 -10.18 -23.12 -2.59
N VAL A 39 -9.76 -23.47 -3.80
CA VAL A 39 -8.34 -23.59 -4.15
C VAL A 39 -7.63 -22.22 -4.25
N VAL A 40 -8.30 -21.21 -4.79
CA VAL A 40 -7.78 -19.83 -4.83
C VAL A 40 -7.64 -19.28 -3.42
N GLU A 41 -8.66 -19.46 -2.57
CA GLU A 41 -8.61 -19.02 -1.16
C GLU A 41 -7.58 -19.80 -0.34
N PHE A 42 -7.37 -21.08 -0.64
CA PHE A 42 -6.29 -21.87 -0.04
C PHE A 42 -4.91 -21.30 -0.40
N THR A 43 -4.73 -20.94 -1.67
CA THR A 43 -3.48 -20.35 -2.16
C THR A 43 -3.24 -18.98 -1.54
N TYR A 44 -4.29 -18.16 -1.42
CA TYR A 44 -4.22 -16.89 -0.71
C TYR A 44 -3.81 -17.11 0.75
N TYR A 45 -4.49 -18.00 1.48
CA TYR A 45 -4.20 -18.30 2.88
C TYR A 45 -2.72 -18.65 3.10
N TRP A 46 -2.15 -19.54 2.28
CA TRP A 46 -0.74 -19.91 2.42
C TRP A 46 0.23 -18.81 1.99
N THR A 47 -0.13 -18.01 0.99
CA THR A 47 0.67 -16.85 0.58
C THR A 47 0.73 -15.83 1.70
N HIS A 48 -0.43 -15.51 2.28
CA HIS A 48 -0.55 -14.54 3.35
C HIS A 48 0.12 -15.03 4.64
N ARG A 49 -0.08 -16.30 5.00
CA ARG A 49 0.65 -16.93 6.10
C ARG A 49 2.16 -16.88 5.89
N ALA A 50 2.64 -17.16 4.69
CA ALA A 50 4.07 -17.07 4.37
C ALA A 50 4.61 -15.63 4.52
N LEU A 51 3.82 -14.63 4.10
CA LEU A 51 4.15 -13.22 4.28
C LEU A 51 4.31 -12.82 5.75
N HIS A 52 3.66 -13.49 6.69
CA HIS A 52 3.86 -13.25 8.13
C HIS A 52 4.96 -14.11 8.76
N GLU A 53 5.03 -15.38 8.36
CA GLU A 53 5.85 -16.38 9.06
C GLU A 53 7.30 -16.49 8.53
N PHE A 54 7.62 -15.88 7.40
CA PHE A 54 8.98 -15.78 6.86
C PHE A 54 9.48 -14.34 6.95
N ASN A 55 10.55 -14.09 7.70
CA ASN A 55 11.07 -12.75 7.98
C ASN A 55 11.38 -11.93 6.71
N ILE A 56 11.91 -12.57 5.65
CA ILE A 56 12.17 -11.90 4.38
C ILE A 56 10.88 -11.51 3.63
N LEU A 57 9.80 -12.28 3.77
CA LEU A 57 8.51 -11.98 3.15
C LEU A 57 7.72 -10.97 4.00
N TRP A 58 7.87 -11.02 5.32
CA TRP A 58 7.36 -10.00 6.24
C TRP A 58 7.90 -8.62 5.90
N ALA A 59 9.15 -8.51 5.45
CA ALA A 59 9.68 -7.24 4.95
C ALA A 59 8.85 -6.60 3.82
N ALA A 60 8.18 -7.41 2.99
CA ALA A 60 7.26 -6.93 1.96
C ALA A 60 5.91 -6.51 2.54
N HIS A 61 5.39 -7.30 3.48
CA HIS A 61 4.01 -7.16 3.97
C HIS A 61 3.85 -6.20 5.15
N GLN A 62 4.90 -6.00 5.96
CA GLN A 62 4.84 -5.17 7.15
C GLN A 62 4.34 -3.75 6.86
N PHE A 63 4.60 -3.23 5.65
CA PHE A 63 4.15 -1.89 5.24
C PHE A 63 2.63 -1.71 5.35
N HIS A 64 1.88 -2.78 5.02
CA HIS A 64 0.43 -2.86 5.17
C HIS A 64 0.01 -2.82 6.64
N HIS A 65 0.73 -3.55 7.49
CA HIS A 65 0.47 -3.64 8.94
C HIS A 65 0.96 -2.44 9.76
N MET A 66 1.82 -1.58 9.23
CA MET A 66 2.27 -0.38 9.96
C MET A 66 1.15 0.65 10.19
N ALA A 67 0.00 0.53 9.52
CA ALA A 67 -1.09 1.45 9.72
C ALA A 67 -1.62 1.37 11.17
N GLU A 68 -1.52 2.49 11.88
CA GLU A 68 -2.04 2.66 13.25
C GLU A 68 -3.56 2.90 13.29
N ASP A 69 -4.18 2.84 12.11
CA ASP A 69 -5.60 2.91 11.85
C ASP A 69 -6.01 1.83 10.86
N ILE A 70 -7.13 1.17 11.14
CA ILE A 70 -7.79 0.30 10.17
C ILE A 70 -9.00 1.00 9.57
N ASN A 71 -8.91 1.28 8.28
CA ASN A 71 -9.99 1.81 7.47
C ASN A 71 -9.76 1.42 6.01
N ILE A 72 -10.68 1.80 5.12
CA ILE A 72 -10.63 1.36 3.71
C ILE A 72 -9.31 1.77 3.02
N THR A 73 -8.69 2.88 3.44
CA THR A 73 -7.39 3.31 2.89
C THR A 73 -6.22 2.42 3.33
N THR A 74 -6.37 1.62 4.38
CA THR A 74 -5.39 0.60 4.76
C THR A 74 -5.22 -0.41 3.62
N THR A 75 -6.30 -0.78 2.93
CA THR A 75 -6.28 -1.72 1.77
C THR A 75 -5.40 -1.25 0.62
N VAL A 76 -5.07 0.04 0.51
CA VAL A 76 -4.23 0.56 -0.58
C VAL A 76 -2.77 0.70 -0.18
N ARG A 77 -2.38 0.32 1.04
CA ARG A 77 -1.02 0.42 1.58
C ARG A 77 -0.21 -0.86 1.36
N ASP A 78 -0.10 -1.28 0.10
CA ASP A 78 0.73 -2.43 -0.26
C ASP A 78 2.09 -1.96 -0.77
N SER A 79 3.15 -2.66 -0.36
CA SER A 79 4.48 -2.42 -0.95
C SER A 79 4.54 -2.99 -2.38
N VAL A 80 5.48 -2.49 -3.17
CA VAL A 80 5.72 -3.01 -4.53
C VAL A 80 6.03 -4.51 -4.51
N VAL A 81 6.78 -4.95 -3.51
CA VAL A 81 7.20 -6.35 -3.38
C VAL A 81 6.03 -7.22 -2.96
N ASP A 82 5.16 -6.73 -2.10
CA ASP A 82 3.95 -7.44 -1.67
C ASP A 82 3.03 -7.73 -2.88
N LEU A 83 2.83 -6.72 -3.73
CA LEU A 83 2.08 -6.87 -4.98
C LEU A 83 2.69 -7.89 -5.93
N PHE A 84 4.01 -7.95 -5.99
CA PHE A 84 4.73 -8.93 -6.81
C PHE A 84 4.56 -10.35 -6.26
N ILE A 85 4.64 -10.52 -4.93
CA ILE A 85 4.44 -11.81 -4.26
C ILE A 85 3.03 -12.35 -4.53
N TYR A 86 1.99 -11.53 -4.31
CA TYR A 86 0.61 -11.92 -4.60
C TYR A 86 0.32 -12.14 -6.10
N SER A 87 1.17 -11.64 -6.99
CA SER A 87 1.07 -11.90 -8.44
C SER A 87 1.72 -13.22 -8.85
N ILE A 88 2.77 -13.67 -8.15
CA ILE A 88 3.55 -14.86 -8.52
C ILE A 88 3.08 -16.12 -7.82
N PHE A 89 2.77 -16.05 -6.52
CA PHE A 89 2.40 -17.23 -5.74
C PHE A 89 1.20 -17.99 -6.33
N PRO A 90 0.19 -17.32 -6.90
CA PRO A 90 -0.94 -18.02 -7.51
C PRO A 90 -0.65 -18.63 -8.89
N LEU A 91 0.49 -18.36 -9.54
CA LEU A 91 0.79 -18.84 -10.90
C LEU A 91 0.61 -20.35 -11.12
N PRO A 92 0.97 -21.25 -10.17
CA PRO A 92 0.73 -22.68 -10.33
C PRO A 92 -0.74 -23.05 -10.49
N LEU A 93 -1.68 -22.20 -10.07
CA LEU A 93 -3.12 -22.43 -10.27
C LEU A 93 -3.50 -22.51 -11.75
N GLY A 94 -2.74 -21.88 -12.65
CA GLY A 94 -2.96 -21.97 -14.09
C GLY A 94 -2.82 -23.40 -14.65
N ILE A 95 -2.23 -24.33 -13.90
CA ILE A 95 -2.16 -25.76 -14.27
C ILE A 95 -3.52 -26.46 -14.07
N LEU A 96 -4.36 -25.96 -13.14
CA LEU A 96 -5.58 -26.63 -12.71
C LEU A 96 -6.85 -25.87 -13.11
N ILE A 97 -6.81 -24.54 -13.04
CA ILE A 97 -8.00 -23.68 -13.12
C ILE A 97 -7.89 -22.79 -14.37
N PRO A 98 -8.98 -22.65 -15.16
CA PRO A 98 -9.02 -21.73 -16.27
C PRO A 98 -8.67 -20.29 -15.84
N PRO A 99 -7.80 -19.57 -16.59
CA PRO A 99 -7.35 -18.22 -16.22
C PRO A 99 -8.49 -17.26 -15.91
N GLN A 100 -9.58 -17.32 -16.67
CA GLN A 100 -10.76 -16.47 -16.50
C GLN A 100 -11.36 -16.62 -15.09
N ILE A 101 -11.43 -17.85 -14.58
CA ILE A 101 -11.99 -18.16 -13.26
C ILE A 101 -11.02 -17.69 -12.17
N ILE A 102 -9.71 -17.90 -12.34
CA ILE A 102 -8.69 -17.39 -11.41
C ILE A 102 -8.83 -15.87 -11.27
N MET A 103 -8.92 -15.16 -12.40
CA MET A 103 -9.01 -13.70 -12.41
C MET A 103 -10.23 -13.17 -11.68
N VAL A 104 -11.39 -13.79 -11.89
CA VAL A 104 -12.62 -13.39 -11.19
C VAL A 104 -12.49 -13.61 -9.69
N HIS A 105 -11.96 -14.74 -9.24
CA HIS A 105 -11.80 -15.01 -7.81
C HIS A 105 -10.76 -14.13 -7.14
N VAL A 106 -9.60 -13.90 -7.77
CA VAL A 106 -8.57 -12.97 -7.25
C VAL A 106 -9.14 -11.55 -7.13
N GLN A 107 -9.89 -11.10 -8.14
CA GLN A 107 -10.50 -9.77 -8.12
C GLN A 107 -11.62 -9.68 -7.07
N LEU A 108 -12.44 -10.72 -6.92
CA LEU A 108 -13.45 -10.82 -5.87
C LEU A 108 -12.82 -10.73 -4.49
N SER A 109 -11.75 -11.48 -4.25
CA SER A 109 -11.00 -11.49 -3.00
C SER A 109 -10.43 -10.10 -2.67
N LEU A 110 -9.87 -9.40 -3.67
CA LEU A 110 -9.38 -8.03 -3.52
C LEU A 110 -10.51 -7.04 -3.16
N LEU A 111 -11.65 -7.13 -3.85
CA LEU A 111 -12.81 -6.27 -3.56
C LEU A 111 -13.36 -6.53 -2.15
N TYR A 112 -13.41 -7.80 -1.75
CA TYR A 112 -13.85 -8.19 -0.43
C TYR A 112 -12.92 -7.69 0.67
N GLN A 113 -11.61 -7.72 0.44
CA GLN A 113 -10.63 -7.19 1.39
C GLN A 113 -10.83 -5.70 1.67
N MET A 114 -11.29 -4.88 0.72
CA MET A 114 -11.63 -3.48 1.02
C MET A 114 -12.72 -3.36 2.10
N TRP A 115 -13.72 -4.25 2.06
CA TRP A 115 -14.76 -4.30 3.07
C TRP A 115 -14.22 -4.77 4.43
N LEU A 116 -13.24 -5.67 4.48
CA LEU A 116 -12.65 -6.15 5.74
C LEU A 116 -11.94 -5.05 6.54
N HIS A 117 -11.33 -4.07 5.88
CA HIS A 117 -10.57 -3.02 6.55
C HIS A 117 -11.49 -1.91 7.08
N ASN A 118 -12.29 -2.22 8.09
CA ASN A 118 -13.04 -1.21 8.82
C ASN A 118 -13.23 -1.56 10.30
N SER A 119 -13.38 -0.52 11.11
CA SER A 119 -13.56 -0.62 12.57
C SER A 119 -15.02 -0.56 13.03
N VAL A 120 -15.98 -0.46 12.09
CA VAL A 120 -17.40 -0.18 12.40
C VAL A 120 -18.21 -1.47 12.53
N VAL A 121 -17.91 -2.48 11.72
CA VAL A 121 -18.66 -3.74 11.75
C VAL A 121 -18.28 -4.55 12.99
N GLY A 122 -19.30 -4.88 13.78
CA GLY A 122 -19.20 -5.69 14.99
C GLY A 122 -19.26 -7.20 14.72
N ASN A 123 -19.79 -7.95 15.68
CA ASN A 123 -19.94 -9.40 15.58
C ASN A 123 -21.05 -9.78 14.59
N LEU A 124 -20.75 -10.63 13.60
CA LEU A 124 -21.72 -11.15 12.61
C LEU A 124 -22.26 -12.56 12.92
N GLY A 125 -22.01 -13.08 14.13
CA GLY A 125 -22.56 -14.34 14.61
C GLY A 125 -22.05 -15.54 13.82
N PHE A 126 -22.98 -16.37 13.32
CA PHE A 126 -22.63 -17.61 12.63
C PHE A 126 -21.80 -17.39 11.35
N LEU A 127 -21.89 -16.21 10.73
CA LEU A 127 -21.13 -15.90 9.52
C LEU A 127 -19.61 -15.91 9.78
N GLU A 128 -19.17 -15.54 10.98
CA GLU A 128 -17.74 -15.56 11.39
C GLU A 128 -17.16 -16.99 11.42
N TYR A 129 -17.99 -18.02 11.33
CA TYR A 129 -17.50 -19.40 11.18
C TYR A 129 -17.06 -19.73 9.76
N ILE A 130 -17.64 -19.07 8.76
CA ILE A 130 -17.50 -19.41 7.34
C ILE A 130 -16.68 -18.34 6.62
N ILE A 131 -17.09 -17.08 6.72
CA ILE A 131 -16.50 -15.94 6.01
C ILE A 131 -15.62 -15.13 6.95
N ASN A 132 -14.58 -14.49 6.41
CA ASN A 132 -13.80 -13.51 7.16
C ASN A 132 -14.66 -12.25 7.31
N THR A 133 -14.63 -11.62 8.48
CA THR A 133 -15.38 -10.39 8.78
C THR A 133 -14.42 -9.29 9.20
N PRO A 134 -14.81 -8.00 9.14
CA PRO A 134 -13.96 -6.91 9.58
C PRO A 134 -13.50 -7.08 11.02
N ARG A 135 -14.32 -7.69 11.88
CA ARG A 135 -13.96 -8.04 13.25
C ARG A 135 -12.81 -9.03 13.34
N GLN A 136 -12.83 -10.08 12.53
CA GLN A 136 -11.76 -11.07 12.49
C GLN A 136 -10.49 -10.51 11.84
N HIS A 137 -10.64 -9.68 10.82
CA HIS A 137 -9.53 -9.01 10.14
C HIS A 137 -8.86 -7.93 11.01
N ARG A 138 -9.59 -7.29 11.93
CA ARG A 138 -8.98 -6.42 12.95
C ARG A 138 -7.99 -7.17 13.83
N VAL A 139 -8.33 -8.39 14.25
CA VAL A 139 -7.43 -9.24 15.04
C VAL A 139 -6.14 -9.47 14.26
N HIS A 140 -6.25 -9.79 12.97
CA HIS A 140 -5.09 -9.98 12.10
C HIS A 140 -4.17 -8.74 12.04
N HIS A 141 -4.75 -7.54 11.99
CA HIS A 141 -3.99 -6.28 12.03
C HIS A 141 -3.50 -5.85 13.42
N GLY A 142 -3.88 -6.56 14.48
CA GLY A 142 -3.59 -6.16 15.84
C GLY A 142 -2.14 -6.42 16.25
N LYS A 143 -1.53 -5.48 16.96
CA LYS A 143 -0.21 -5.67 17.61
C LYS A 143 -0.31 -6.28 19.01
N ASN A 144 -1.53 -6.50 19.53
CA ASN A 144 -1.72 -7.21 20.80
C ASN A 144 -1.11 -8.61 20.73
N ARG A 145 -0.54 -9.10 21.83
CA ARG A 145 0.15 -10.40 21.87
C ARG A 145 -0.71 -11.55 21.33
N TYR A 146 -2.01 -11.58 21.67
CA TYR A 146 -2.92 -12.64 21.21
C TYR A 146 -3.29 -12.56 19.71
N CYS A 147 -3.02 -11.42 19.07
CA CYS A 147 -3.32 -11.15 17.67
C CYS A 147 -2.21 -11.63 16.71
N ILE A 148 -1.00 -11.83 17.24
CA ILE A 148 0.17 -12.17 16.41
C ILE A 148 -0.02 -13.52 15.71
N ASP A 149 0.22 -13.51 14.40
CA ASP A 149 0.16 -14.69 13.53
C ASP A 149 -1.21 -15.39 13.54
N LYS A 150 -2.29 -14.59 13.40
CA LYS A 150 -3.69 -15.06 13.37
C LYS A 150 -4.47 -14.55 12.15
N ASN A 151 -5.51 -15.31 11.79
CA ASN A 151 -6.54 -14.96 10.80
C ASN A 151 -5.99 -14.52 9.43
N TYR A 152 -5.37 -15.44 8.68
CA TYR A 152 -4.76 -15.18 7.38
C TYR A 152 -5.73 -15.23 6.18
N GLY A 153 -6.93 -15.76 6.32
CA GLY A 153 -7.89 -15.91 5.22
C GLY A 153 -8.36 -14.57 4.63
N ALA A 154 -8.63 -14.52 3.33
CA ALA A 154 -9.23 -13.33 2.69
C ALA A 154 -10.75 -13.38 2.76
N LEU A 155 -11.39 -14.24 1.98
CA LEU A 155 -12.86 -14.34 1.91
C LEU A 155 -13.40 -15.29 2.97
N ILE A 156 -12.76 -16.45 3.15
CA ILE A 156 -13.25 -17.54 4.00
C ILE A 156 -12.31 -17.87 5.15
N MET A 157 -12.87 -18.23 6.31
CA MET A 157 -12.13 -18.56 7.54
C MET A 157 -11.87 -20.07 7.71
N VAL A 158 -12.30 -20.88 6.74
CA VAL A 158 -12.19 -22.34 6.79
C VAL A 158 -10.73 -22.78 7.00
N TRP A 159 -9.79 -22.15 6.29
CA TRP A 159 -8.37 -22.50 6.36
C TRP A 159 -7.74 -22.13 7.69
N ASP A 160 -8.08 -20.95 8.25
CA ASP A 160 -7.61 -20.56 9.58
C ASP A 160 -8.08 -21.51 10.68
N ARG A 161 -9.31 -22.02 10.56
CA ARG A 161 -9.85 -23.01 11.50
C ARG A 161 -9.16 -24.36 11.34
N LEU A 162 -9.00 -24.82 10.10
CA LEU A 162 -8.36 -26.10 9.79
C LEU A 162 -6.90 -26.14 10.25
N PHE A 163 -6.17 -25.04 10.09
CA PHE A 163 -4.74 -24.95 10.41
C PHE A 163 -4.43 -24.29 11.77
N GLY A 164 -5.45 -24.00 12.58
CA GLY A 164 -5.29 -23.56 13.97
C GLY A 164 -4.78 -22.11 14.14
N THR A 165 -4.99 -21.24 13.15
CA THR A 165 -4.60 -19.82 13.17
C THR A 165 -5.79 -18.89 13.45
N HIS A 166 -6.99 -19.44 13.59
CA HIS A 166 -8.18 -18.66 13.91
C HIS A 166 -8.13 -18.06 15.33
N GLN A 167 -8.46 -16.77 15.46
CA GLN A 167 -8.61 -16.06 16.72
C GLN A 167 -9.75 -15.04 16.68
N THR A 168 -10.56 -14.99 17.74
CA THR A 168 -11.62 -13.99 17.91
C THR A 168 -11.10 -12.75 18.63
N GLU A 169 -11.68 -11.58 18.35
CA GLU A 169 -11.40 -10.34 19.09
C GLU A 169 -11.81 -10.49 20.56
N LYS A 170 -10.85 -10.32 21.49
CA LYS A 170 -11.03 -10.49 22.94
C LYS A 170 -11.07 -9.16 23.70
N GLU A 171 -10.25 -8.22 23.28
CA GLU A 171 -10.02 -6.93 23.94
C GLU A 171 -9.81 -5.84 22.90
N LYS A 172 -9.72 -4.58 23.35
CA LYS A 172 -9.42 -3.45 22.48
C LYS A 172 -8.10 -3.69 21.75
N ILE A 173 -8.17 -3.67 20.42
CA ILE A 173 -7.02 -3.86 19.55
C ILE A 173 -6.29 -2.53 19.34
N LEU A 174 -4.97 -2.56 19.47
CA LEU A 174 -4.07 -1.53 18.95
C LEU A 174 -3.46 -2.02 17.63
N TYR A 175 -3.31 -1.12 16.67
CA TYR A 175 -2.74 -1.43 15.35
C TYR A 175 -1.31 -0.93 15.22
N GLY A 176 -0.68 -1.26 14.10
CA GLY A 176 0.74 -1.04 13.84
C GLY A 176 1.52 -2.34 13.95
N VAL A 177 2.83 -2.23 13.87
CA VAL A 177 3.76 -3.36 14.00
C VAL A 177 4.38 -3.41 15.39
N VAL A 178 4.78 -4.61 15.83
CA VAL A 178 5.47 -4.82 17.13
C VAL A 178 6.90 -4.26 17.09
N SER A 179 7.54 -4.31 15.92
CA SER A 179 8.87 -3.74 15.73
C SER A 179 8.82 -2.21 15.73
N PRO A 180 9.88 -1.50 16.14
CA PRO A 180 9.92 -0.04 16.03
C PRO A 180 9.67 0.44 14.60
N THR A 181 8.61 1.22 14.41
CA THR A 181 8.29 1.83 13.11
C THR A 181 9.23 3.00 12.82
N PRO A 182 9.74 3.15 11.58
CA PRO A 182 10.47 4.34 11.18
C PRO A 182 9.62 5.62 11.38
N LYS A 183 10.18 6.62 12.06
CA LYS A 183 9.52 7.92 12.27
C LYS A 183 9.66 8.82 11.03
N THR A 184 8.96 8.45 9.96
CA THR A 184 9.00 9.15 8.68
C THR A 184 7.74 8.90 7.86
N TYR A 185 7.40 9.85 6.99
CA TYR A 185 6.41 9.67 5.93
C TYR A 185 7.02 9.29 4.56
N ASP A 186 8.32 9.02 4.48
CA ASP A 186 8.97 8.59 3.24
C ASP A 186 8.54 7.16 2.88
N PRO A 187 7.79 6.96 1.78
CA PRO A 187 7.29 5.64 1.38
C PRO A 187 8.42 4.65 1.06
N THR A 188 9.61 5.13 0.66
CA THR A 188 10.73 4.26 0.31
C THR A 188 11.34 3.64 1.57
N ILE A 189 11.54 4.44 2.61
CA ILE A 189 12.01 3.96 3.90
C ILE A 189 10.95 3.06 4.53
N LEU A 190 9.68 3.43 4.46
CA LEU A 190 8.59 2.61 4.99
C LEU A 190 8.44 1.27 4.26
N SER A 191 8.63 1.23 2.94
CA SER A 191 8.51 0.00 2.14
C SER A 191 9.75 -0.89 2.20
N PHE A 192 10.95 -0.31 2.21
CA PHE A 192 12.21 -1.04 2.06
C PHE A 192 13.10 -1.06 3.30
N GLY A 193 12.84 -0.20 4.28
CA GLY A 193 13.66 -0.06 5.48
C GLY A 193 13.81 -1.35 6.27
N TYR A 194 12.75 -2.15 6.37
CA TYR A 194 12.78 -3.42 7.09
C TYR A 194 13.73 -4.46 6.45
N TYR A 195 13.96 -4.42 5.13
CA TYR A 195 14.94 -5.31 4.48
C TYR A 195 16.37 -5.08 5.00
N ARG A 196 16.70 -3.83 5.37
CA ARG A 196 17.96 -3.53 6.02
C ARG A 196 18.06 -4.25 7.36
N ASP A 197 16.97 -4.30 8.13
CA ASP A 197 16.93 -4.95 9.44
C ASP A 197 17.05 -6.48 9.30
N VAL A 198 16.38 -7.07 8.29
CA VAL A 198 16.56 -8.48 7.89
C VAL A 198 18.02 -8.77 7.52
N TRP A 199 18.65 -7.92 6.71
CA TRP A 199 20.04 -8.07 6.31
C TRP A 199 21.01 -7.93 7.49
N GLN A 200 20.78 -6.96 8.37
CA GLN A 200 21.57 -6.79 9.59
C GLN A 200 21.43 -8.01 10.51
N LYS A 201 20.21 -8.54 10.67
CA LYS A 201 19.96 -9.77 11.42
C LYS A 201 20.73 -10.93 10.81
N PHE A 202 20.67 -11.11 9.49
CA PHE A 202 21.44 -12.12 8.76
C PHE A 202 22.95 -11.99 9.00
N CYS A 203 23.52 -10.80 8.89
CA CYS A 203 24.95 -10.56 9.09
C CYS A 203 25.43 -10.84 10.52
N LYS A 204 24.56 -10.65 11.52
CA LYS A 204 24.85 -10.90 12.94
C LYS A 204 24.78 -12.38 13.35
N MET A 205 24.22 -13.26 12.50
CA MET A 205 24.08 -14.67 12.84
C MET A 205 25.36 -15.47 12.55
N ASP A 206 25.75 -16.31 13.50
CA ASP A 206 26.86 -17.23 13.35
C ASP A 206 26.44 -18.53 12.66
N GLY A 207 27.21 -18.93 11.64
CA GLY A 207 27.00 -20.17 10.90
C GLY A 207 25.89 -20.10 9.84
N PHE A 208 25.99 -20.95 8.82
CA PHE A 208 25.08 -20.95 7.67
C PHE A 208 23.61 -21.21 8.07
N CYS A 209 23.35 -22.16 8.97
CA CYS A 209 21.99 -22.50 9.39
C CYS A 209 21.27 -21.36 10.11
N ASN A 210 21.95 -20.61 10.96
CA ASN A 210 21.34 -19.47 11.66
C ASN A 210 21.15 -18.28 10.71
N LYS A 211 22.08 -18.07 9.78
CA LYS A 211 21.92 -17.09 8.70
C LYS A 211 20.67 -17.36 7.86
N MET A 212 20.49 -18.59 7.38
CA MET A 212 19.28 -18.96 6.65
C MET A 212 18.03 -18.86 7.52
N SER A 213 18.12 -19.24 8.79
CA SER A 213 17.02 -19.07 9.75
C SER A 213 16.63 -17.61 9.95
N ALA A 214 17.56 -16.65 9.90
CA ALA A 214 17.22 -15.23 9.99
C ALA A 214 16.39 -14.72 8.80
N LEU A 215 16.45 -15.38 7.65
CA LEU A 215 15.63 -15.06 6.47
C LEU A 215 14.30 -15.81 6.47
N PHE A 216 14.36 -17.12 6.78
CA PHE A 216 13.26 -18.06 6.52
C PHE A 216 12.51 -18.53 7.78
N LYS A 217 12.86 -18.05 8.97
CA LYS A 217 12.02 -18.21 10.16
C LYS A 217 11.29 -16.89 10.46
N GLY A 218 10.43 -16.89 11.47
CA GLY A 218 9.60 -15.73 11.78
C GLY A 218 10.41 -14.51 12.20
N PRO A 219 9.83 -13.30 12.10
CA PRO A 219 10.48 -12.04 12.50
C PRO A 219 11.09 -12.07 13.91
N GLY A 220 10.39 -12.72 14.85
CA GLY A 220 10.81 -12.87 16.25
C GLY A 220 11.86 -13.97 16.51
N TRP A 221 12.24 -14.76 15.51
CA TRP A 221 13.16 -15.89 15.72
C TRP A 221 14.58 -15.43 16.08
N THR A 222 15.19 -16.06 17.10
CA THR A 222 16.62 -16.03 17.40
C THR A 222 17.11 -17.46 17.70
N PRO A 223 18.43 -17.73 17.70
CA PRO A 223 18.95 -19.04 18.10
C PRO A 223 18.38 -19.49 19.46
N GLY A 224 17.94 -20.76 19.54
CA GLY A 224 17.29 -21.32 20.72
C GLY A 224 15.78 -21.09 20.84
N LYS A 225 15.19 -20.17 20.07
CA LYS A 225 13.73 -19.89 20.11
C LYS A 225 12.92 -20.72 19.09
N PRO A 226 11.60 -20.91 19.32
CA PRO A 226 10.70 -21.56 18.37
C PRO A 226 10.69 -20.88 17.00
N ARG A 227 10.22 -21.58 15.95
CA ARG A 227 10.30 -21.11 14.56
C ARG A 227 9.77 -19.69 14.33
N LEU A 228 8.71 -19.27 15.02
CA LEU A 228 8.12 -17.93 14.85
C LEU A 228 8.67 -16.88 15.82
N GLY A 229 9.58 -17.28 16.73
CA GLY A 229 9.92 -16.51 17.93
C GLY A 229 9.20 -17.05 19.16
N ASP A 230 9.53 -16.51 20.33
CA ASP A 230 8.78 -16.76 21.56
C ASP A 230 7.72 -15.66 21.69
N ILE A 231 6.45 -16.06 21.86
CA ILE A 231 5.34 -15.12 21.99
C ILE A 231 5.46 -14.25 23.24
N ASN A 232 6.19 -14.72 24.26
CA ASN A 232 6.45 -13.97 25.48
C ASN A 232 7.41 -12.79 25.24
N ASP A 233 8.19 -12.80 24.15
CA ASP A 233 9.03 -11.67 23.76
C ASP A 233 8.21 -10.50 23.18
N VAL A 234 7.00 -10.77 22.70
CA VAL A 234 6.12 -9.72 22.18
C VAL A 234 5.66 -8.88 23.38
N PRO A 235 5.98 -7.58 23.44
CA PRO A 235 5.59 -6.72 24.55
C PRO A 235 4.07 -6.66 24.67
N GLU A 236 3.58 -6.53 25.90
CA GLU A 236 2.19 -6.19 26.13
C GLU A 236 1.90 -4.78 25.60
N VAL A 237 0.68 -4.56 25.13
CA VAL A 237 0.29 -3.27 24.59
C VAL A 237 0.06 -2.25 25.70
N ASP A 238 0.63 -1.05 25.55
CA ASP A 238 0.35 0.08 26.42
C ASP A 238 -0.80 0.91 25.83
N TYR A 239 -1.93 0.96 26.54
CA TYR A 239 -3.11 1.74 26.15
C TYR A 239 -2.98 3.25 26.42
N THR A 240 -1.95 3.67 27.14
CA THR A 240 -1.66 5.07 27.47
C THR A 240 -0.76 5.75 26.42
N GLU A 241 -0.03 4.97 25.62
CA GLU A 241 0.79 5.49 24.54
C GLU A 241 -0.04 6.28 23.52
N PRO A 242 0.54 7.35 22.94
CA PRO A 242 -0.12 8.05 21.86
C PRO A 242 -0.38 7.08 20.71
N LYS A 243 -1.59 7.16 20.15
CA LYS A 243 -2.02 6.29 19.05
C LYS A 243 -1.07 6.31 17.85
N TYR A 244 -0.50 7.49 17.54
CA TYR A 244 0.40 7.67 16.41
C TYR A 244 1.85 7.80 16.87
N SER A 245 2.70 6.90 16.39
CA SER A 245 4.14 6.88 16.68
C SER A 245 4.92 8.01 16.02
N HIS A 246 4.42 8.55 14.90
CA HIS A 246 4.99 9.68 14.18
C HIS A 246 3.91 10.68 13.77
N ASN A 247 3.89 11.84 14.43
CA ASN A 247 2.91 12.90 14.15
C ASN A 247 3.54 14.30 14.32
N PRO A 248 4.47 14.69 13.43
CA PRO A 248 5.07 16.01 13.46
C PRO A 248 4.01 17.09 13.20
N PHE A 249 4.20 18.26 13.81
CA PHE A 249 3.39 19.43 13.50
C PHE A 249 3.65 19.89 12.07
N ILE A 250 2.58 20.09 11.31
CA ILE A 250 2.62 20.59 9.92
C ILE A 250 1.62 21.72 9.76
N SER A 251 2.09 22.83 9.17
CA SER A 251 1.25 23.99 8.87
C SER A 251 0.18 23.66 7.82
N ASP A 252 -0.96 24.33 7.90
CA ASP A 252 -2.10 24.02 7.03
C ASP A 252 -1.80 24.30 5.54
N TRP A 253 -0.98 25.31 5.25
CA TRP A 253 -0.57 25.59 3.87
C TRP A 253 0.21 24.42 3.25
N ARG A 254 1.06 23.71 4.01
CA ARG A 254 1.80 22.54 3.51
C ARG A 254 0.86 21.37 3.24
N LYS A 255 -0.13 21.16 4.11
CA LYS A 255 -1.17 20.14 3.89
C LYS A 255 -1.97 20.44 2.62
N LEU A 256 -2.39 21.70 2.44
CA LEU A 256 -3.11 22.15 1.25
C LEU A 256 -2.25 22.04 -0.01
N TYR A 257 -0.97 22.39 0.08
CA TYR A 257 -0.01 22.26 -1.02
C TYR A 257 0.14 20.81 -1.49
N VAL A 258 0.38 19.89 -0.56
CA VAL A 258 0.49 18.46 -0.88
C VAL A 258 -0.83 17.91 -1.41
N ALA A 259 -1.97 18.29 -0.82
CA ALA A 259 -3.28 17.87 -1.32
C ALA A 259 -3.53 18.35 -2.75
N TYR A 260 -3.18 19.60 -3.06
CA TYR A 260 -3.30 20.18 -4.40
C TYR A 260 -2.43 19.46 -5.44
N HIS A 261 -1.14 19.26 -5.16
CA HIS A 261 -0.25 18.50 -6.06
C HIS A 261 -0.64 17.03 -6.16
N GLY A 262 -1.17 16.44 -5.09
CA GLY A 262 -1.72 15.09 -5.10
C GLY A 262 -2.92 14.96 -6.04
N ILE A 263 -3.86 15.91 -6.00
CA ILE A 263 -5.03 15.95 -6.90
C ILE A 263 -4.58 16.11 -8.35
N ILE A 264 -3.67 17.05 -8.63
CA ILE A 264 -3.08 17.23 -9.96
C ILE A 264 -2.49 15.93 -10.49
N MET A 265 -1.73 15.22 -9.64
CA MET A 265 -1.11 13.97 -10.03
C MET A 265 -2.15 12.88 -10.33
N VAL A 266 -3.19 12.73 -9.50
CA VAL A 266 -4.27 11.77 -9.75
C VAL A 266 -4.96 12.05 -11.08
N LEU A 267 -5.27 13.33 -11.37
CA LEU A 267 -5.85 13.74 -12.63
C LEU A 267 -4.92 13.44 -13.81
N GLY A 268 -3.61 13.73 -13.67
CA GLY A 268 -2.61 13.43 -14.68
C GLY A 268 -2.49 11.93 -14.99
N PHE A 269 -2.53 11.07 -13.96
CA PHE A 269 -2.53 9.61 -14.16
C PHE A 269 -3.82 9.09 -14.78
N TYR A 270 -4.96 9.63 -14.38
CA TYR A 270 -6.25 9.28 -14.98
C TYR A 270 -6.23 9.59 -16.49
N MET A 271 -5.76 10.78 -16.87
CA MET A 271 -5.59 11.17 -18.27
C MET A 271 -4.63 10.26 -19.05
N LEU A 272 -3.52 9.84 -18.43
CA LEU A 272 -2.60 8.87 -19.03
C LEU A 272 -3.23 7.49 -19.23
N GLY A 273 -4.10 7.05 -18.30
CA GLY A 273 -4.76 5.75 -18.34
C GLY A 273 -5.88 5.65 -19.38
N GLU A 274 -6.66 6.72 -19.56
CA GLU A 274 -7.80 6.77 -20.50
C GLU A 274 -7.38 7.01 -21.96
N HIS A 275 -6.10 7.23 -22.22
CA HIS A 275 -5.67 7.66 -23.54
C HIS A 275 -5.63 6.48 -24.55
N PRO A 276 -6.48 6.50 -25.61
CA PRO A 276 -6.69 5.32 -26.48
C PRO A 276 -5.43 4.87 -27.25
N TYR A 277 -4.49 5.79 -27.49
CA TYR A 277 -3.25 5.53 -28.24
C TYR A 277 -1.99 5.51 -27.37
N LEU A 278 -2.13 5.64 -26.05
CA LEU A 278 -1.00 5.43 -25.14
C LEU A 278 -0.80 3.92 -25.04
N ARG A 279 -0.07 3.38 -26.02
CA ARG A 279 0.55 2.06 -25.87
C ARG A 279 1.47 2.17 -24.67
N PHE A 280 1.03 1.63 -23.53
CA PHE A 280 1.85 1.48 -22.33
C PHE A 280 3.01 0.56 -22.69
N SER A 281 4.12 1.14 -23.16
CA SER A 281 5.37 0.42 -23.19
C SER A 281 5.83 0.22 -21.74
N PRO A 282 6.44 -0.92 -21.40
CA PRO A 282 6.99 -1.14 -20.06
C PRO A 282 7.89 0.02 -19.59
N GLY A 283 8.68 0.60 -20.51
CA GLY A 283 9.54 1.75 -20.22
C GLY A 283 8.76 3.00 -19.78
N LYS A 284 7.65 3.34 -20.47
CA LYS A 284 6.80 4.47 -20.06
C LYS A 284 6.15 4.24 -18.69
N GLY A 285 5.70 3.01 -18.43
CA GLY A 285 5.16 2.61 -17.14
C GLY A 285 6.17 2.71 -16.00
N LEU A 286 7.44 2.34 -16.27
CA LEU A 286 8.53 2.47 -15.31
C LEU A 286 8.86 3.93 -15.00
N ILE A 287 9.00 4.79 -16.02
CA ILE A 287 9.21 6.23 -15.83
C ILE A 287 8.09 6.81 -14.96
N ALA A 288 6.85 6.41 -15.22
CA ALA A 288 5.72 6.91 -14.47
C ALA A 288 5.73 6.43 -13.01
N ALA A 289 6.08 5.17 -12.75
CA ALA A 289 6.26 4.65 -11.40
C ALA A 289 7.39 5.35 -10.63
N ILE A 290 8.53 5.59 -11.28
CA ILE A 290 9.66 6.34 -10.68
C ILE A 290 9.21 7.75 -10.28
N TYR A 291 8.47 8.43 -11.15
CA TYR A 291 7.96 9.77 -10.83
C TYR A 291 6.97 9.77 -9.65
N VAL A 292 6.08 8.77 -9.55
CA VAL A 292 5.20 8.62 -8.37
C VAL A 292 6.02 8.46 -7.10
N VAL A 293 7.02 7.58 -7.10
CA VAL A 293 7.87 7.38 -5.92
C VAL A 293 8.55 8.69 -5.54
N TYR A 294 9.09 9.41 -6.52
CA TYR A 294 9.76 10.69 -6.29
C TYR A 294 8.82 11.76 -5.71
N LEU A 295 7.60 11.85 -6.24
CA LEU A 295 6.55 12.71 -5.71
C LEU A 295 6.22 12.37 -4.25
N LEU A 296 5.96 11.10 -3.96
CA LEU A 296 5.59 10.66 -2.62
C LEU A 296 6.75 10.84 -1.62
N THR A 297 8.00 10.63 -2.03
CA THR A 297 9.19 10.95 -1.22
C THR A 297 9.29 12.44 -0.94
N SER A 298 9.02 13.31 -1.93
CA SER A 298 8.99 14.76 -1.73
C SER A 298 7.91 15.18 -0.74
N PHE A 299 6.70 14.64 -0.87
CA PHE A 299 5.62 14.86 0.09
C PHE A 299 5.99 14.36 1.49
N GLY A 300 6.57 13.17 1.59
CA GLY A 300 7.07 12.63 2.85
C GLY A 300 8.08 13.57 3.51
N ALA A 301 9.00 14.16 2.74
CA ALA A 301 9.97 15.12 3.24
C ALA A 301 9.33 16.41 3.78
N ILE A 302 8.31 16.93 3.10
CA ILE A 302 7.53 18.09 3.54
C ILE A 302 6.79 17.78 4.85
N PHE A 303 6.16 16.61 4.94
CA PHE A 303 5.46 16.14 6.14
C PHE A 303 6.39 15.78 7.30
N ASP A 304 7.65 15.46 7.00
CA ASP A 304 8.69 15.20 8.01
C ASP A 304 9.43 16.47 8.45
N ASN A 305 9.09 17.65 7.92
CA ASN A 305 9.84 18.90 8.15
C ASN A 305 11.35 18.78 7.84
N ARG A 306 11.73 17.99 6.83
CA ARG A 306 13.15 17.79 6.48
C ARG A 306 13.77 19.09 5.97
N SER A 307 15.01 19.36 6.36
CA SER A 307 15.77 20.53 5.87
C SER A 307 15.96 20.52 4.35
N TRP A 308 16.01 19.34 3.74
CA TRP A 308 16.13 19.14 2.31
C TRP A 308 14.79 19.03 1.56
N ALA A 309 13.64 19.24 2.23
CA ALA A 309 12.34 19.16 1.57
C ALA A 309 12.17 20.20 0.45
N ALA A 310 12.60 21.45 0.70
CA ALA A 310 12.53 22.53 -0.29
C ALA A 310 13.37 22.26 -1.56
N PRO A 311 14.68 21.95 -1.46
CA PRO A 311 15.47 21.62 -2.65
C PRO A 311 14.94 20.37 -3.36
N LEU A 312 14.44 19.36 -2.63
CA LEU A 312 13.83 18.18 -3.24
C LEU A 312 12.58 18.55 -4.06
N GLU A 313 11.71 19.38 -3.51
CA GLU A 313 10.46 19.78 -4.17
C GLU A 313 10.70 20.66 -5.40
N ILE A 314 11.73 21.51 -5.38
CA ILE A 314 12.23 22.23 -6.57
C ILE A 314 12.65 21.23 -7.65
N SER A 315 13.48 20.24 -7.29
CA SER A 315 13.92 19.22 -8.25
C SER A 315 12.79 18.34 -8.76
N ARG A 316 11.78 18.03 -7.93
CA ARG A 316 10.57 17.30 -8.35
C ARG A 316 9.74 18.11 -9.34
N CYS A 317 9.56 19.41 -9.09
CA CYS A 317 8.87 20.30 -10.00
C CYS A 317 9.60 20.44 -11.34
N LEU A 318 10.93 20.44 -11.33
CA LEU A 318 11.72 20.43 -12.57
C LEU A 318 11.58 19.09 -13.32
N ALA A 319 11.68 17.96 -12.59
CA ALA A 319 11.54 16.62 -13.16
C ALA A 319 10.16 16.38 -13.79
N TYR A 320 9.12 17.10 -13.36
CA TYR A 320 7.81 17.07 -14.01
C TYR A 320 7.89 17.41 -15.50
N PHE A 321 8.75 18.36 -15.92
CA PHE A 321 8.84 18.74 -17.33
C PHE A 321 9.51 17.67 -18.19
N ALA A 322 10.47 16.93 -17.62
CA ALA A 322 11.01 15.74 -18.27
C ALA A 322 9.92 14.66 -18.40
N PHE A 323 9.18 14.40 -17.31
CA PHE A 323 8.04 13.47 -17.31
C PHE A 323 7.00 13.86 -18.37
N ASP A 324 6.58 15.12 -18.41
CA ASP A 324 5.61 15.67 -19.38
C ASP A 324 6.13 15.52 -20.81
N TYR A 325 7.41 15.83 -21.07
CA TYR A 325 8.02 15.70 -22.40
C TYR A 325 8.08 14.25 -22.90
N PHE A 326 8.41 13.28 -22.04
CA PHE A 326 8.55 11.88 -22.47
C PHE A 326 7.23 11.11 -22.49
N LEU A 327 6.25 11.48 -21.66
CA LEU A 327 5.01 10.72 -21.50
C LEU A 327 3.78 11.40 -22.08
N ILE A 328 3.70 12.73 -22.06
CA ILE A 328 2.47 13.49 -22.36
C ILE A 328 2.59 14.24 -23.68
N PHE A 329 3.69 14.96 -23.91
CA PHE A 329 3.89 15.81 -25.09
C PHE A 329 3.87 15.07 -26.45
N PRO A 330 4.44 13.86 -26.62
CA PRO A 330 4.47 13.16 -27.90
C PRO A 330 3.10 12.56 -28.28
N VAL A 331 2.10 12.71 -27.42
CA VAL A 331 0.81 12.05 -27.55
C VAL A 331 -0.15 12.96 -28.31
N GLN A 332 -0.55 12.55 -29.51
CA GLN A 332 -1.65 13.19 -30.25
C GLN A 332 -2.97 12.81 -29.59
N TRP A 333 -3.61 13.77 -28.92
CA TRP A 333 -4.87 13.57 -28.21
C TRP A 333 -6.04 13.47 -29.19
N PRO A 334 -6.73 12.33 -29.30
CA PRO A 334 -7.75 12.08 -30.33
C PRO A 334 -9.12 12.55 -29.88
N ILE A 335 -9.26 13.84 -29.62
CA ILE A 335 -10.43 14.37 -28.92
C ILE A 335 -11.14 15.42 -29.79
N GLY A 336 -12.47 15.41 -29.81
CA GLY A 336 -13.28 16.45 -30.45
C GLY A 336 -13.00 17.85 -29.88
N ALA A 337 -13.20 18.89 -30.69
CA ALA A 337 -12.74 20.27 -30.44
C ALA A 337 -13.12 20.85 -29.05
N GLY A 338 -14.26 20.47 -28.47
CA GLY A 338 -14.71 20.97 -27.16
C GLY A 338 -14.03 20.31 -25.94
N GLN A 339 -13.79 19.00 -25.99
CA GLN A 339 -13.09 18.27 -24.92
C GLN A 339 -11.57 18.52 -24.98
N TYR A 340 -11.04 18.89 -26.16
CA TYR A 340 -9.66 19.37 -26.33
C TYR A 340 -9.37 20.62 -25.50
N LEU A 341 -10.32 21.56 -25.36
CA LEU A 341 -10.10 22.81 -24.62
C LEU A 341 -9.90 22.57 -23.12
N LEU A 342 -10.80 21.81 -22.47
CA LEU A 342 -10.71 21.54 -21.04
C LEU A 342 -9.41 20.80 -20.68
N LEU A 343 -9.03 19.84 -21.52
CA LEU A 343 -7.79 19.09 -21.35
C LEU A 343 -6.55 19.99 -21.47
N ASN A 344 -6.53 20.86 -22.48
CA ASN A 344 -5.43 21.81 -22.64
C ASN A 344 -5.35 22.78 -21.47
N ILE A 345 -6.49 23.31 -21.00
CA ILE A 345 -6.53 24.15 -19.81
C ILE A 345 -5.92 23.39 -18.63
N LEU A 346 -6.34 22.15 -18.38
CA LEU A 346 -5.83 21.34 -17.28
C LEU A 346 -4.31 21.07 -17.39
N MET A 347 -3.81 20.75 -18.58
CA MET A 347 -2.38 20.54 -18.82
C MET A 347 -1.55 21.81 -18.60
N TRP A 348 -1.99 22.94 -19.15
CA TRP A 348 -1.31 24.23 -18.97
C TRP A 348 -1.39 24.71 -17.52
N SER A 349 -2.53 24.55 -16.85
CA SER A 349 -2.66 24.81 -15.41
C SER A 349 -1.72 23.94 -14.59
N THR A 350 -1.55 22.67 -14.95
CA THR A 350 -0.61 21.76 -14.27
C THR A 350 0.84 22.19 -14.47
N ARG A 351 1.24 22.56 -15.69
CA ARG A 351 2.59 23.11 -15.97
C ARG A 351 2.84 24.39 -15.19
N ALA A 352 1.89 25.32 -15.22
CA ALA A 352 1.96 26.57 -14.46
C ALA A 352 2.08 26.32 -12.95
N ALA A 353 1.31 25.38 -12.40
CA ALA A 353 1.38 25.00 -11.00
C ALA A 353 2.79 24.52 -10.57
N HIS A 354 3.46 23.74 -11.42
CA HIS A 354 4.82 23.28 -11.17
C HIS A 354 5.85 24.42 -11.27
N VAL A 355 5.73 25.34 -12.24
CA VAL A 355 6.60 26.54 -12.31
C VAL A 355 6.43 27.41 -11.06
N LEU A 356 5.18 27.74 -10.71
CA LEU A 356 4.88 28.58 -9.54
C LEU A 356 5.38 27.93 -8.25
N SER A 357 5.23 26.61 -8.13
CA SER A 357 5.76 25.84 -7.00
C SER A 357 7.28 25.89 -6.92
N MET A 358 7.97 25.72 -8.05
CA MET A 358 9.42 25.80 -8.11
C MET A 358 9.92 27.18 -7.65
N LEU A 359 9.30 28.25 -8.13
CA LEU A 359 9.62 29.62 -7.72
C LEU A 359 9.33 29.85 -6.22
N PHE A 360 8.17 29.38 -5.74
CA PHE A 360 7.79 29.49 -4.34
C PHE A 360 8.81 28.79 -3.43
N TRP A 361 9.15 27.54 -3.71
CA TRP A 361 10.09 26.78 -2.89
C TRP A 361 11.53 27.31 -2.99
N PHE A 362 11.92 27.87 -4.13
CA PHE A 362 13.19 28.57 -4.26
C PHE A 362 13.27 29.79 -3.33
N VAL A 363 12.26 30.66 -3.36
CA VAL A 363 12.18 31.82 -2.46
C VAL A 363 12.12 31.38 -0.99
N TYR A 364 11.34 30.34 -0.69
CA TYR A 364 11.23 29.76 0.64
C TYR A 364 12.61 29.27 1.16
N CYS A 365 13.33 28.53 0.32
CA CYS A 365 14.66 28.02 0.63
C CYS A 365 15.67 29.16 0.89
N CYS A 366 15.67 30.21 0.04
CA CYS A 366 16.55 31.36 0.21
C CYS A 366 16.28 32.12 1.51
N LYS A 367 15.00 32.34 1.86
CA LYS A 367 14.63 33.03 3.11
C LYS A 367 15.04 32.25 4.35
N HIS A 368 14.79 30.94 4.40
CA HIS A 368 15.09 30.15 5.59
C HIS A 368 16.57 29.76 5.73
N ARG A 369 17.33 29.75 4.63
CA ARG A 369 18.80 29.64 4.71
C ARG A 369 19.42 30.87 5.38
N SER A 370 18.95 32.06 5.02
CA SER A 370 19.38 33.33 5.62
C SER A 370 19.04 33.45 7.11
N SER A 371 17.96 32.80 7.58
CA SER A 371 17.59 32.78 9.01
C SER A 371 18.46 31.81 9.82
N ALA A 372 18.81 30.64 9.27
CA ALA A 372 19.70 29.67 9.93
C ALA A 372 21.14 30.20 10.06
N ASP A 373 21.61 30.98 9.09
CA ASP A 373 22.92 31.64 9.15
C ASP A 373 22.94 32.78 10.21
N ASN A 374 21.80 33.47 10.43
CA ASN A 374 21.67 34.52 11.44
C ASN A 374 21.47 34.00 12.88
N GLU A 375 20.83 32.85 13.06
CA GLU A 375 20.67 32.20 14.38
C GLU A 375 21.97 31.57 14.92
N SER A 376 23.02 31.45 14.08
CA SER A 376 24.35 31.02 14.53
C SER A 376 25.11 32.10 15.34
N THR A 377 24.50 33.27 15.56
CA THR A 377 25.10 34.42 16.26
C THR A 377 24.39 34.87 17.54
N GLU A 378 23.35 34.18 18.01
CA GLU A 378 22.67 34.58 19.25
C GLU A 378 22.28 33.36 20.09
N TYR A 379 23.22 32.94 20.94
CA TYR A 379 22.96 31.96 22.00
C TYR A 379 22.48 32.71 23.24
N THR A 380 21.17 32.84 23.42
CA THR A 380 20.57 33.22 24.71
C THR A 380 19.39 32.32 25.05
N ASP A 381 19.67 31.51 26.05
CA ASP A 381 18.81 30.84 27.03
C ASP A 381 17.41 31.48 27.22
N VAL A 382 16.34 30.80 26.80
CA VAL A 382 15.00 30.97 27.38
C VAL A 382 14.28 29.61 27.42
N LYS A 383 14.23 29.05 28.63
CA LYS A 383 13.25 28.05 29.06
C LYS A 383 11.85 28.66 29.13
N ASP A 384 10.87 27.77 29.03
CA ASP A 384 9.45 27.95 29.35
C ASP A 384 8.64 28.81 28.37
N ILE A 385 7.75 28.14 27.63
CA ILE A 385 6.29 28.42 27.53
C ILE A 385 5.66 27.12 26.97
N GLU A 386 5.46 26.15 27.86
CA GLU A 386 4.41 25.15 27.71
C GLU A 386 3.25 25.59 28.62
N SER A 387 2.17 26.11 28.05
CA SER A 387 0.82 25.89 28.54
C SER A 387 -0.20 26.59 27.62
N GLU A 388 -1.39 25.97 27.55
CA GLU A 388 -2.61 26.52 26.96
C GLU A 388 -2.68 26.64 25.44
N THR A 389 -3.13 25.56 24.79
CA THR A 389 -4.39 25.54 23.99
C THR A 389 -4.59 24.18 23.31
N SER A 390 -4.91 23.16 24.09
CA SER A 390 -5.45 21.89 23.57
C SER A 390 -6.84 21.67 24.15
N SER A 391 -7.85 22.28 23.50
CA SER A 391 -9.22 21.77 23.58
C SER A 391 -10.02 22.20 22.35
N LYS A 392 -10.77 21.23 21.79
CA LYS A 392 -11.66 21.31 20.62
C LYS A 392 -10.90 21.42 19.28
N ILE A 393 -10.95 20.43 18.40
CA ILE A 393 -12.14 20.12 17.58
C ILE A 393 -12.15 18.64 17.16
N ARG A 394 -13.31 18.01 17.35
CA ARG A 394 -13.69 16.67 16.88
C ARG A 394 -14.23 16.73 15.44
N ARG A 395 -13.95 15.63 14.71
CA ARG A 395 -14.64 15.05 13.54
C ARG A 395 -14.59 15.83 12.21
N ASN A 396 -14.24 15.09 11.14
CA ASN A 396 -15.11 14.93 9.97
C ASN A 396 -14.61 13.77 9.08
N GLY A 397 -15.33 12.65 9.15
CA GLY A 397 -15.32 11.61 8.12
C GLY A 397 -16.29 12.02 7.02
N CYS A 398 -15.78 12.45 5.87
CA CYS A 398 -16.59 12.61 4.64
C CYS A 398 -15.75 12.66 3.35
N LYS A 399 -14.45 12.32 3.38
CA LYS A 399 -13.58 12.43 2.19
C LYS A 399 -13.27 11.09 1.50
N ALA A 400 -13.64 9.95 2.08
CA ALA A 400 -13.35 8.62 1.51
C ALA A 400 -14.38 8.17 0.45
N ILE A 401 -15.62 8.64 0.52
CA ILE A 401 -16.76 8.08 -0.25
C ILE A 401 -16.63 8.33 -1.76
N ILE A 402 -16.12 9.49 -2.18
CA ILE A 402 -15.99 9.85 -3.61
C ILE A 402 -14.87 9.04 -4.29
N PHE A 403 -13.75 8.81 -3.60
CA PHE A 403 -12.66 7.98 -4.13
C PHE A 403 -13.06 6.50 -4.24
N ILE A 404 -13.86 6.01 -3.28
CA ILE A 404 -14.41 4.65 -3.28
C ILE A 404 -15.38 4.45 -4.45
N LEU A 405 -16.27 5.41 -4.71
CA LEU A 405 -17.20 5.34 -5.85
C LEU A 405 -16.46 5.34 -7.20
N CYS A 406 -15.44 6.18 -7.37
CA CYS A 406 -14.64 6.18 -8.61
C CYS A 406 -13.89 4.85 -8.83
N PHE A 407 -13.30 4.26 -7.79
CA PHE A 407 -12.58 2.99 -7.90
C PHE A 407 -13.52 1.79 -8.19
N LEU A 408 -14.70 1.78 -7.57
CA LEU A 408 -15.73 0.77 -7.81
C LEU A 408 -16.29 0.87 -9.24
N ILE A 409 -16.52 2.08 -9.74
CA ILE A 409 -17.01 2.29 -11.11
C ILE A 409 -15.98 1.82 -12.15
N VAL A 410 -14.69 2.13 -11.95
CA VAL A 410 -13.62 1.68 -12.87
C VAL A 410 -13.45 0.16 -12.82
N SER A 411 -13.51 -0.46 -11.64
CA SER A 411 -13.38 -1.91 -11.48
C SER A 411 -14.58 -2.66 -12.08
N LEU A 412 -15.79 -2.13 -11.89
CA LEU A 412 -17.02 -2.69 -12.45
C LEU A 412 -17.09 -2.52 -13.98
N ALA A 413 -16.65 -1.36 -14.50
CA ALA A 413 -16.54 -1.11 -15.93
C ALA A 413 -15.55 -2.07 -16.61
N PHE A 414 -14.44 -2.41 -15.94
CA PHE A 414 -13.47 -3.37 -16.45
C PHE A 414 -14.02 -4.81 -16.48
N ILE A 415 -14.78 -5.21 -15.47
CA ILE A 415 -15.46 -6.51 -15.43
C ILE A 415 -16.52 -6.59 -16.53
N ILE A 416 -17.33 -5.55 -16.71
CA ILE A 416 -18.35 -5.49 -17.76
C ILE A 416 -17.69 -5.52 -19.14
N ALA A 417 -16.65 -4.72 -19.38
CA ALA A 417 -15.92 -4.69 -20.64
C ALA A 417 -15.30 -6.05 -20.99
N PHE A 418 -14.79 -6.78 -20.00
CA PHE A 418 -14.27 -8.14 -20.18
C PHE A 418 -15.37 -9.18 -20.43
N MET A 419 -16.53 -9.03 -19.80
CA MET A 419 -17.68 -9.92 -20.02
C MET A 419 -18.42 -9.67 -21.35
N THR A 420 -18.28 -8.48 -21.94
CA THR A 420 -18.91 -8.12 -23.22
C THR A 420 -18.04 -8.38 -24.45
N GLN A 421 -16.80 -8.85 -24.29
CA GLN A 421 -15.93 -9.29 -25.40
C GLN A 421 -16.04 -10.81 -25.65
N GLY A 422 -17.28 -11.29 -25.77
CA GLY A 422 -17.62 -12.62 -26.28
C GLY A 422 -17.89 -12.59 -27.77
#